data_AF-A0A538FLM5-F1
#
_entry.id   AF-A0A538FLM5-F1
#
_cell.length_a   1.000
_cell.length_b   1.000
_cell.length_c   1.000
_cell.angle_alpha   90.00
_cell.angle_beta   90.00
_cell.angle_gamma   90.00
#
_symmetry.space_group_name_H-M   'P 1'
#
loop_
_entity.id
_entity.type
_entity.pdbx_description
1 polymer ?
#
loop_
_entity_poly.entity_id
_entity_poly.type
_entity_poly.pdbx_seq_one_letter_code
_entity_poly.pdbx_strand_id
1 'polypeptide(L)' 'MVVPPAPVRPAATAEPTEGTATKTELRERLRRLNDLYERGYISEAEYQRRRSQILSEF' A
#
# COMPACT_ATOMS: atom_id res chain seq x y z
N MET A 1 -1.69 -23.64 45.08
CA MET A 1 -1.14 -22.38 44.54
C MET A 1 -0.99 -22.55 43.03
N VAL A 2 -1.92 -21.99 42.25
CA VAL A 2 -1.77 -21.91 40.80
C VAL A 2 -1.59 -20.42 40.50
N VAL A 3 -0.37 -20.04 40.16
CA VAL A 3 -0.07 -18.69 39.67
C VAL A 3 -0.61 -18.65 38.23
N PRO A 4 -1.52 -17.75 37.88
CA PRO A 4 -1.99 -17.66 36.50
C PRO A 4 -0.83 -17.18 35.61
N PRO A 5 -0.63 -17.74 34.41
CA PRO A 5 0.27 -17.13 33.44
C PRO A 5 -0.34 -15.79 33.02
N ALA A 6 0.41 -14.71 33.25
CA ALA A 6 0.06 -13.40 32.73
C ALA A 6 -0.08 -13.49 31.19
N PRO A 7 -1.13 -12.92 30.59
CA PRO A 7 -1.17 -12.78 29.15
C PRO A 7 -0.10 -11.77 28.76
N VAL A 8 1.04 -12.26 28.30
CA VAL A 8 1.95 -11.45 27.49
C VAL A 8 1.19 -11.10 26.22
N ARG A 9 0.53 -9.95 26.22
CA ARG A 9 0.05 -9.32 24.99
C ARG A 9 1.30 -9.14 24.13
N PRO A 10 1.40 -9.75 22.94
CA PRO A 10 2.35 -9.26 21.96
C PRO A 10 1.87 -7.87 21.55
N ALA A 11 2.33 -6.84 22.28
CA ALA A 11 2.29 -5.45 21.85
C ALA A 11 3.32 -5.27 20.72
N ALA A 12 3.04 -5.85 19.56
CA ALA A 12 3.71 -5.59 18.28
C ALA A 12 3.00 -6.29 17.11
N THR A 13 1.68 -6.54 17.20
CA THR A 13 0.91 -6.56 15.96
C THR A 13 0.86 -5.10 15.54
N ALA A 14 1.68 -4.73 14.56
CA ALA A 14 1.35 -3.60 13.73
C ALA A 14 -0.07 -3.89 13.27
N GLU A 15 -1.04 -3.15 13.80
CA GLU A 15 -2.34 -3.01 13.18
C GLU A 15 -2.08 -2.06 12.00
N PRO A 16 -1.95 -2.53 10.74
CA PRO A 16 -2.25 -1.66 9.63
C PRO A 16 -3.74 -1.41 9.70
N THR A 17 -4.13 -0.40 10.48
CA THR A 17 -5.26 0.49 10.26
C THR A 17 -6.03 0.17 8.97
N GLU A 18 -6.99 -0.74 9.09
CA GLU A 18 -7.74 -1.35 7.99
C GLU A 18 -8.72 -0.36 7.30
N GLY A 19 -8.67 0.93 7.67
CA GLY A 19 -9.43 2.03 7.07
C GLY A 19 -8.60 3.00 6.21
N THR A 20 -7.27 2.89 6.19
CA THR A 20 -6.36 3.75 5.40
C THR A 20 -5.53 3.01 4.36
N ALA A 21 -5.76 1.70 4.20
CA ALA A 21 -5.03 0.84 3.28
C ALA A 21 -5.24 1.27 1.81
N THR A 22 -6.48 1.62 1.42
CA THR A 22 -6.82 1.92 0.03
C THR A 22 -6.14 3.18 -0.51
N LYS A 23 -6.14 4.28 0.25
CA LYS A 23 -5.48 5.53 -0.15
C LYS A 23 -3.96 5.41 -0.17
N THR A 24 -3.40 4.59 0.72
CA THR A 24 -1.96 4.33 0.78
C THR A 24 -1.53 3.45 -0.38
N GLU A 25 -2.30 2.40 -0.68
CA GLU A 25 -2.06 1.49 -1.80
C GLU A 25 -2.18 2.22 -3.16
N LEU A 26 -3.18 3.09 -3.31
CA LEU A 26 -3.33 3.94 -4.50
C LEU A 26 -2.08 4.81 -4.72
N ARG A 27 -1.58 5.46 -3.67
CA ARG A 27 -0.36 6.29 -3.75
C ARG A 27 0.87 5.45 -4.10
N GLU A 28 1.00 4.25 -3.53
CA GLU A 28 2.09 3.34 -3.85
C GLU A 28 2.06 2.90 -5.32
N ARG A 29 0.89 2.50 -5.84
CA ARG A 29 0.71 2.10 -7.24
C ARG A 29 1.07 3.26 -8.18
N LEU A 30 0.57 4.47 -7.91
CA LEU A 30 0.90 5.67 -8.70
C LEU A 30 2.39 6.02 -8.64
N ARG A 31 3.03 5.86 -7.48
CA ARG A 31 4.46 6.12 -7.30
C ARG A 31 5.30 5.14 -8.12
N ARG A 32 5.00 3.84 -8.06
CA ARG A 32 5.69 2.84 -8.89
C ARG A 32 5.52 3.12 -10.38
N LEU A 33 4.32 3.51 -10.80
CA LEU A 33 4.05 3.87 -12.18
C LEU A 33 4.87 5.08 -12.64
N ASN A 34 5.00 6.10 -11.79
CA ASN A 34 5.82 7.28 -12.07
C ASN A 34 7.32 6.92 -12.15
N ASP A 35 7.81 6.06 -11.24
CA ASP A 35 9.20 5.57 -11.27
C ASP A 35 9.53 4.84 -12.58
N LEU A 36 8.59 4.02 -13.09
CA LEU A 36 8.72 3.35 -14.39
C LEU A 36 8.76 4.35 -15.56
N TYR A 37 8.00 5.43 -15.48
CA TYR A 37 8.00 6.50 -16.49
C TYR A 37 9.28 7.32 -16.46
N GLU A 38 9.74 7.75 -15.27
CA GLU A 38 10.99 8.51 -15.12
C GLU A 38 12.21 7.72 -15.56
N ARG A 39 12.21 6.40 -15.35
CA ARG A 39 13.26 5.50 -15.86
C ARG A 39 13.15 5.19 -17.36
N GLY A 40 12.09 5.64 -18.01
CA GLY A 40 11.86 5.39 -19.44
C GLY A 40 11.45 3.96 -19.79
N TYR A 41 11.00 3.15 -18.82
CA TYR A 41 10.49 1.79 -19.08
C TYR A 41 9.12 1.80 -19.77
N ILE A 42 8.35 2.87 -19.58
CA ILE A 42 7.06 3.07 -20.23
C ILE A 42 7.03 4.43 -20.92
N SER A 43 6.35 4.51 -22.06
CA SER A 43 6.10 5.77 -22.75
C SER A 43 5.01 6.58 -22.05
N GLU A 44 4.94 7.88 -22.34
CA GLU A 44 3.91 8.78 -21.80
C GLU A 44 2.49 8.24 -22.02
N ALA A 45 2.20 7.68 -23.20
CA ALA A 45 0.91 7.07 -23.50
C ALA A 45 0.58 5.88 -22.58
N GLU A 46 1.56 5.02 -22.25
CA GLU A 46 1.40 3.91 -21.31
C GLU A 46 1.22 4.43 -19.88
N TYR A 47 1.99 5.45 -19.49
CA TYR A 47 1.86 6.10 -18.19
C TYR A 47 0.45 6.65 -17.98
N GLN A 48 -0.09 7.39 -18.95
CA GLN A 48 -1.45 7.95 -18.87
C GLN A 48 -2.51 6.84 -18.79
N ARG A 49 -2.43 5.80 -19.63
CA ARG A 49 -3.37 4.66 -19.57
C ARG A 49 -3.37 3.98 -18.21
N ARG A 50 -2.19 3.60 -17.72
CA ARG A 50 -2.07 2.91 -16.42
C ARG A 50 -2.47 3.82 -15.26
N ARG A 51 -2.17 5.11 -15.33
CA ARG A 51 -2.56 6.09 -14.31
C ARG A 51 -4.08 6.22 -14.23
N SER A 52 -4.77 6.33 -15.36
CA SER A 52 -6.22 6.33 -15.44
C SER A 52 -6.83 5.02 -14.94
N GLN A 53 -6.20 3.88 -15.25
CA GLN A 53 -6.67 2.57 -14.76
C GLN A 53 -6.56 2.48 -13.24
N ILE A 54 -5.43 2.88 -12.65
CA ILE A 54 -5.21 2.91 -11.21
C ILE A 54 -6.19 3.86 -10.51
N LEU A 55 -6.46 5.03 -11.10
CA LEU A 55 -7.43 5.99 -10.56
C LEU A 55 -8.88 5.54 -10.72
N SER A 56 -9.18 4.64 -11.65
CA SER A 56 -10.53 4.11 -11.86
C SER A 56 -10.85 2.89 -10.99
N GLU A 57 -9.83 2.24 -10.42
CA GLU A 57 -9.98 1.11 -9.48
C GLU A 57 -10.31 1.56 -8.04
N PHE A 58 -10.21 2.86 -7.72
CA PHE A 58 -10.38 3.44 -6.39
C PHE A 58 -11.39 4.59 -6.39
#